data_AF-A0A4U9HRL4-F1
#
_entry.id   AF-A0A4U9HRL4-F1
#
_cell.length_a   1.000
_cell.length_b   1.000
_cell.length_c   1.000
_cell.angle_alpha   90.00
_cell.angle_beta   90.00
_cell.angle_gamma   90.00
#
_symmetry.space_group_name_H-M   'P 1'
#
loop_
_entity.id
_entity.type
_entity.pdbx_description
1 polymer ?
#
loop_
_entity_poly.entity_id
_entity_poly.type
_entity_poly.pdbx_seq_one_letter_code
_entity_poly.pdbx_strand_id
1 'polypeptide(L)' 'MTFSLQPGSDAGLTINPVTGAVTLTGNPDFENKASYSFTVVATDAAGNHSSQAGHAGCQ' A
#
# COMPACT_ATOMS: atom_id res chain seq x y z
N MET A 1 -9.27 2.01 -14.09
CA MET A 1 -8.17 1.69 -13.18
C MET A 1 -8.52 1.97 -11.73
N THR A 2 -8.36 0.99 -10.85
CA THR A 2 -8.54 1.09 -9.40
C THR A 2 -7.33 0.46 -8.70
N PHE A 3 -6.87 1.07 -7.62
CA PHE A 3 -5.78 0.56 -6.80
C PHE A 3 -6.29 -0.05 -5.49
N SER A 4 -5.72 -1.15 -5.05
CA SER A 4 -6.05 -1.82 -3.79
C SER A 4 -4.79 -2.39 -3.12
N LEU A 5 -4.87 -2.60 -1.80
CA LEU A 5 -3.83 -3.28 -1.03
C LEU A 5 -4.12 -4.77 -0.99
N GLN A 6 -3.09 -5.59 -1.23
CA GLN A 6 -3.22 -7.03 -1.16
C GLN A 6 -3.40 -7.51 0.30
N PRO A 7 -4.18 -8.58 0.53
CA PRO A 7 -4.23 -9.25 1.83
C PRO A 7 -2.81 -9.62 2.31
N GLY A 8 -2.48 -9.27 3.55
CA GLY A 8 -1.14 -9.45 4.13
C GLY A 8 -0.26 -8.19 4.13
N SER A 9 -0.76 -7.06 3.59
CA SER A 9 -0.14 -5.75 3.82
C SER A 9 -0.21 -5.38 5.30
N ASP A 10 0.77 -4.63 5.78
CA ASP A 10 0.81 -4.19 7.17
C ASP A 10 -0.45 -3.41 7.58
N ALA A 11 -0.89 -3.65 8.82
CA ALA A 11 -1.98 -2.89 9.42
C ALA A 11 -1.59 -1.42 9.58
N GLY A 12 -2.56 -0.52 9.39
CA GLY A 12 -2.31 0.92 9.43
C GLY A 12 -1.85 1.52 8.10
N LEU A 13 -1.98 0.79 6.98
CA LEU A 13 -1.80 1.31 5.64
C LEU A 13 -3.14 1.47 4.92
N THR A 14 -3.29 2.58 4.21
CA THR A 14 -4.40 2.83 3.29
C THR A 14 -3.87 3.21 1.93
N ILE A 15 -4.64 2.90 0.89
CA ILE A 15 -4.31 3.29 -0.49
C ILE A 15 -5.45 4.11 -1.08
N ASN A 16 -5.10 5.16 -1.80
CA ASN A 16 -6.07 5.88 -2.61
C ASN A 16 -6.40 5.04 -3.86
N PRO A 17 -7.65 4.60 -4.05
CA PRO A 17 -8.02 3.73 -5.17
C PRO A 17 -7.98 4.42 -6.53
N VAL A 18 -7.85 5.75 -6.58
CA VAL A 18 -7.78 6.54 -7.82
C VAL A 18 -6.34 6.86 -8.20
N THR A 19 -5.49 7.21 -7.23
CA THR A 19 -4.10 7.63 -7.50
C THR A 19 -3.05 6.57 -7.18
N GLY A 20 -3.41 5.54 -6.41
CA GLY A 20 -2.45 4.54 -5.92
C GLY A 20 -1.56 5.04 -4.78
N ALA A 21 -1.81 6.24 -4.25
CA ALA A 21 -1.03 6.80 -3.15
C ALA A 21 -1.26 6.00 -1.86
N VAL A 22 -0.19 5.41 -1.32
CA VAL A 22 -0.21 4.69 -0.05
C VAL A 22 0.09 5.65 1.09
N THR A 23 -0.76 5.65 2.10
CA THR A 23 -0.71 6.55 3.25
C THR A 23 -0.79 5.74 4.53
N LEU A 24 0.00 6.10 5.54
CA LEU A 24 -0.10 5.49 6.86
C LEU A 24 -1.30 6.11 7.60
N THR A 25 -2.29 5.27 7.95
CA THR A 25 -3.41 5.65 8.82
C THR A 25 -2.99 5.46 10.27
N GLY A 26 -2.47 6.52 10.87
CA GLY A 26 -2.09 6.58 12.27
C GLY A 26 -0.80 7.37 12.47
N ASN A 27 -0.48 7.73 13.71
CA ASN A 27 0.88 8.09 14.08
C ASN A 27 1.75 6.87 13.75
N PRO A 28 2.72 6.98 12.83
CA PRO A 28 3.66 5.89 12.63
C PRO A 28 4.35 5.68 13.97
N ASP A 29 4.26 4.48 14.51
CA ASP A 29 5.00 4.09 15.70
C ASP A 29 6.47 3.95 15.27
N PHE A 30 7.10 5.10 15.02
CA PHE A 30 8.46 5.23 14.48
C PHE A 30 9.50 4.57 15.38
N GLU A 31 9.17 4.35 16.65
CA GLU A 31 10.04 3.63 17.59
C GLU A 31 9.93 2.10 17.46
N ASN A 32 8.84 1.57 16.90
CA ASN A 32 8.55 0.13 16.96
C ASN A 32 8.48 -0.57 15.60
N LYS A 33 8.33 0.18 14.49
CA LYS A 33 8.39 -0.37 13.12
C LYS A 33 9.26 0.50 12.21
N ALA A 34 10.48 0.03 11.97
CA ALA A 34 11.42 0.63 11.01
C ALA A 34 10.98 0.48 9.54
N SER A 35 9.92 -0.29 9.26
CA SER A 35 9.61 -0.80 7.93
C SER A 35 8.17 -1.27 7.83
N TYR A 36 7.47 -0.79 6.81
CA TYR A 36 6.14 -1.25 6.42
C TYR A 36 6.19 -1.88 5.03
N SER A 37 5.79 -3.14 4.94
CA SER A 37 5.70 -3.85 3.67
C SER A 37 4.24 -3.92 3.19
N PHE A 38 4.05 -3.61 1.91
CA PHE A 38 2.73 -3.67 1.29
C PHE A 38 2.83 -4.03 -0.18
N THR A 39 1.74 -4.58 -0.70
CA THR A 39 1.63 -4.87 -2.13
C THR A 39 0.44 -4.12 -2.68
N VAL A 40 0.70 -3.24 -3.65
CA VAL A 40 -0.33 -2.53 -4.39
C VAL A 40 -0.75 -3.36 -5.57
N VAL A 41 -2.05 -3.52 -5.77
CA VAL A 41 -2.65 -4.13 -6.95
C VAL A 41 -3.42 -3.05 -7.71
N ALA A 42 -3.06 -2.85 -8.97
CA ALA A 42 -3.72 -1.93 -9.87
C ALA A 42 -4.54 -2.75 -10.88
N THR A 43 -5.86 -2.57 -10.89
CA THR A 43 -6.78 -3.26 -11.81
C THR A 43 -7.41 -2.25 -12.76
N ASP A 44 -7.28 -2.43 -14.07
CA ASP A 44 -7.95 -1.60 -15.05
C ASP A 44 -9.38 -2.07 -15.38
N ALA A 45 -10.18 -1.20 -16.01
CA ALA A 45 -11.55 -1.50 -16.43
C ALA A 45 -11.63 -2.70 -17.39
N ALA A 46 -10.56 -3.02 -18.12
CA ALA A 46 -10.45 -4.22 -18.93
C ALA A 46 -10.21 -5.52 -18.12
N GLY A 47 -10.09 -5.44 -16.79
CA GLY A 47 -9.80 -6.59 -15.91
C GLY A 47 -8.31 -6.94 -15.80
N ASN A 48 -7.44 -6.23 -16.52
CA ASN A 48 -5.98 -6.36 -16.40
C ASN A 48 -5.54 -5.90 -15.02
N HIS A 49 -4.73 -6.71 -14.34
CA HIS A 49 -4.20 -6.39 -13.02
C HIS A 49 -2.67 -6.46 -12.99
N SER A 50 -2.03 -5.53 -12.30
CA SER A 50 -0.60 -5.49 -12.07
C SER A 50 -0.35 -5.30 -10.57
N SER A 51 0.60 -6.05 -10.00
CA SER A 51 0.96 -5.94 -8.59
C SER A 51 2.40 -5.47 -8.42
N GLN A 52 2.61 -4.59 -7.44
CA GLN A 52 3.92 -4.07 -7.10
C GLN A 52 4.11 -4.07 -5.58
N ALA A 53 5.16 -4.74 -5.13
CA ALA A 53 5.58 -4.71 -3.74
C ALA A 53 6.31 -3.38 -3.46
N GLY A 54 5.83 -2.65 -2.47
CA GLY A 54 6.43 -1.43 -1.95
C GLY A 54 6.91 -1.64 -0.52
N HIS A 55 7.99 -0.96 -0.18
CA HIS A 55 8.50 -0.92 1.19
C HIS A 55 8.55 0.54 1.62
N ALA A 56 7.70 0.93 2.58
CA ALA A 56 7.79 2.23 3.23
C ALA A 56 8.72 2.08 4.43
N GLY A 57 10.01 2.37 4.22
CA GLY A 57 11.01 2.51 5.26
C GLY A 57 11.47 3.96 5.36
N CYS A 58 11.79 4.41 6.56
CA CYS A 58 12.59 5.62 6.74
C CYS A 58 14.04 5.24 6.46
N GLN A 59 14.63 5.78 5.39
CA GLN A 59 16.07 5.73 5.18
C GLN A 59 16.74 6.80 6.05
#